data_AF-A0A0C6EX42-F1
#
_entry.id   AF-A0A0C6EX42-F1
#
_cell.length_a   1.000
_cell.length_b   1.000
_cell.length_c   1.000
_cell.angle_alpha   90.00
_cell.angle_beta   90.00
_cell.angle_gamma   90.00
#
_symmetry.space_group_name_H-M   'P 1'
#
loop_
_entity.id
_entity.type
_entity.pdbx_description
1 polymer ?
#
loop_
_entity_poly.entity_id
_entity_poly.type
_entity_poly.pdbx_seq_one_letter_code
_entity_poly.pdbx_strand_id
1 'polypeptide(L)'
;MSYTGLFLPLGVLASVAAWNFARHKGLDPYRWSVVCLLFFPALLALAMAKRRQRVGDTPAFREQWKTLSSYDTDIRAAVEQLSTLGPAAVDQFRLSYADVQTKEAIPLILADLEARWAAGDRFDGLHAQAAQLDELRRQGRLSDRDYEDQKRRLAKRGRSKALWSGWWWKAPLLVAVLWMIWPRQGVAGLPTCEAGASRELVRRAIEDADDRGQVHRRLLALDQIRELNFDAERQDRTCAGSAVLNSGERRILWRLYVRDNRILTNVSGF
;
A
#
# COMPACT_ATOMS: atom_id res chain seq x y z
N MET A 1 6.24 26.19 -15.23
CA MET A 1 7.54 25.53 -15.05
C MET A 1 7.29 24.04 -14.89
N SER A 2 7.71 23.23 -15.87
CA SER A 2 7.45 21.79 -15.89
C SER A 2 8.26 21.10 -14.79
N TYR A 3 7.58 20.63 -13.76
CA TYR A 3 8.17 19.99 -12.60
C TYR A 3 8.92 18.69 -12.95
N THR A 4 8.69 18.10 -14.12
CA THR A 4 9.34 16.85 -14.57
C THR A 4 10.88 16.89 -14.60
N GLY A 5 11.50 18.06 -14.79
CA GLY A 5 12.96 18.19 -14.88
C GLY A 5 13.73 17.98 -13.57
N LEU A 6 13.08 18.15 -12.41
CA LEU A 6 13.75 18.09 -11.10
C LEU A 6 13.60 16.72 -10.41
N PHE A 7 12.61 15.92 -10.81
CA PHE A 7 12.27 14.66 -10.14
C PHE A 7 13.15 13.50 -10.64
N LEU A 8 13.52 13.52 -11.92
CA LEU A 8 14.44 12.56 -12.53
C LEU A 8 15.82 12.53 -11.86
N PRO A 9 16.55 13.65 -11.70
CA PRO A 9 17.88 13.62 -11.08
C PRO A 9 17.84 13.21 -9.60
N LEU A 10 16.80 13.62 -8.85
CA LEU A 10 16.62 13.20 -7.46
C LEU A 10 16.27 11.70 -7.32
N GLY A 11 15.44 11.17 -8.22
CA GLY A 11 15.13 9.74 -8.27
C GLY A 11 16.36 8.88 -8.61
N VAL A 12 17.23 9.35 -9.51
CA VAL A 12 18.49 8.67 -9.84
C VAL A 12 19.43 8.65 -8.63
N LEU A 13 19.61 9.78 -7.92
CA LEU A 13 20.42 9.83 -6.70
C LEU A 13 19.92 8.89 -5.60
N ALA A 14 18.60 8.85 -5.36
CA ALA A 14 17.99 7.93 -4.41
C ALA A 14 18.22 6.45 -4.79
N SER A 15 18.19 6.14 -6.09
CA SER A 15 18.41 4.79 -6.61
C SER A 15 19.85 4.33 -6.44
N VAL A 16 20.83 5.22 -6.65
CA VAL A 16 22.25 4.94 -6.42
C VAL A 16 22.55 4.76 -4.93
N ALA A 17 21.96 5.58 -4.07
CA ALA A 17 22.10 5.43 -2.62
C ALA A 17 21.51 4.09 -2.14
N ALA A 18 20.33 3.71 -2.64
CA ALA A 18 19.68 2.44 -2.33
C ALA A 18 20.47 1.23 -2.83
N TRP A 19 21.05 1.31 -4.04
CA TRP A 19 21.94 0.28 -4.57
C TRP A 19 23.14 0.03 -3.65
N ASN A 20 23.79 1.11 -3.21
CA ASN A 20 24.99 1.02 -2.38
C ASN A 20 24.67 0.47 -0.99
N PHE A 21 23.55 0.90 -0.41
CA PHE A 21 23.05 0.38 0.88
C PHE A 21 22.67 -1.10 0.80
N ALA A 22 21.98 -1.53 -0.26
CA ALA A 22 21.59 -2.92 -0.46
C ALA A 22 22.81 -3.84 -0.61
N ARG A 23 23.85 -3.39 -1.34
CA ARG A 23 25.10 -4.13 -1.49
C ARG A 23 25.83 -4.36 -0.17
N HIS A 24 25.84 -3.38 0.73
CA HIS A 24 26.44 -3.52 2.06
C HIS A 24 25.63 -4.41 3.03
N LYS A 25 24.35 -4.64 2.75
CA LYS A 25 23.44 -5.43 3.59
C LYS A 25 23.14 -6.82 3.04
N GLY A 26 23.77 -7.23 1.94
CA GLY A 26 23.53 -8.53 1.29
C GLY A 26 22.14 -8.65 0.67
N LEU A 27 21.48 -7.53 0.40
CA LEU A 27 20.18 -7.46 -0.28
C LEU A 27 20.41 -7.28 -1.78
N ASP A 28 19.46 -7.75 -2.61
CA ASP A 28 19.55 -7.64 -4.07
C ASP A 28 19.63 -6.16 -4.52
N PRO A 29 20.79 -5.67 -4.99
CA PRO A 29 21.01 -4.26 -5.27
C PRO A 29 20.13 -3.73 -6.39
N TYR A 30 19.86 -4.57 -7.39
CA TYR A 30 19.11 -4.21 -8.58
C TYR A 30 17.62 -4.00 -8.26
N ARG A 31 17.05 -4.86 -7.41
CA ARG A 31 15.66 -4.72 -6.96
C ARG A 31 15.46 -3.46 -6.13
N TRP A 32 16.39 -3.15 -5.24
CA TRP A 32 16.31 -1.96 -4.39
C TRP A 32 16.48 -0.66 -5.18
N SER A 33 17.35 -0.62 -6.19
CA SER A 33 17.47 0.57 -7.04
C SER A 33 16.22 0.84 -7.88
N VAL A 34 15.60 -0.20 -8.44
CA VAL A 34 14.38 -0.05 -9.28
C VAL A 34 13.18 0.40 -8.43
N VAL A 35 13.02 -0.17 -7.23
CA VAL A 35 11.99 0.26 -6.28
C VAL A 35 12.18 1.72 -5.91
N CYS A 36 13.40 2.14 -5.57
CA CYS A 36 13.65 3.55 -5.23
C CYS A 36 13.42 4.48 -6.43
N LEU A 37 13.81 4.09 -7.65
CA LEU A 37 13.61 4.92 -8.85
C LEU A 37 12.13 5.13 -9.19
N LEU A 38 11.32 4.08 -9.08
CA LEU A 38 9.89 4.13 -9.43
C LEU A 38 9.03 4.69 -8.30
N PHE A 39 9.42 4.50 -7.04
CA PHE A 39 8.61 4.90 -5.90
C PHE A 39 8.94 6.31 -5.39
N PHE A 40 10.14 6.81 -5.65
CA PHE A 40 10.54 8.17 -5.27
C PHE A 40 9.67 9.26 -5.92
N PRO A 41 9.31 9.20 -7.22
CA PRO A 41 8.41 10.18 -7.83
C PRO A 41 7.01 10.17 -7.19
N ALA A 42 6.49 8.99 -6.82
CA ALA A 42 5.19 8.87 -6.15
C ALA A 42 5.24 9.47 -4.73
N LEU A 43 6.31 9.18 -3.96
CA LEU A 43 6.51 9.76 -2.64
C LEU A 43 6.71 11.29 -2.70
N LEU A 44 7.47 11.78 -3.68
CA LEU A 44 7.71 13.20 -3.83
C LEU A 44 6.47 13.93 -4.34
N ALA A 45 5.67 13.31 -5.22
CA ALA A 45 4.36 13.81 -5.62
C ALA A 45 3.38 13.84 -4.43
N LEU A 46 3.43 12.86 -3.53
CA LEU A 46 2.61 12.84 -2.31
C LEU A 46 3.06 13.90 -1.30
N ALA A 47 4.37 14.10 -1.13
CA ALA A 47 4.95 15.14 -0.29
C ALA A 47 4.68 16.55 -0.84
N MET A 48 4.62 16.69 -2.16
CA MET A 48 4.34 17.94 -2.87
C MET A 48 2.87 18.11 -3.23
N ALA A 49 2.01 17.15 -2.88
CA ALA A 49 0.57 17.27 -3.03
C ALA A 49 0.09 18.42 -2.14
N LYS A 50 0.01 19.61 -2.74
CA LYS A 50 -0.47 20.82 -2.10
C LYS A 50 -1.86 20.51 -1.55
N ARG A 51 -1.97 20.42 -0.21
CA ARG A 51 -3.24 20.15 0.46
C ARG A 51 -4.24 21.18 -0.06
N ARG A 52 -5.31 20.74 -0.75
CA ARG A 52 -6.43 21.62 -1.08
C ARG A 52 -6.83 22.29 0.24
N GLN A 53 -6.75 23.61 0.26
CA GLN A 53 -7.15 24.39 1.43
C GLN A 53 -8.59 24.02 1.71
N ARG A 54 -8.87 23.42 2.88
CA ARG A 54 -10.23 23.00 3.23
C ARG A 54 -11.13 24.22 3.17
N VAL A 55 -12.30 24.08 2.55
CA VAL A 55 -13.24 25.20 2.36
C VAL A 55 -13.57 25.83 3.72
N GLY A 56 -13.61 25.01 4.77
CA GLY A 56 -13.82 25.43 6.16
C GLY A 56 -12.78 26.38 6.73
N ASP A 57 -11.55 26.43 6.19
CA ASP A 57 -10.50 27.32 6.71
C ASP A 57 -10.54 28.72 6.07
N THR A 58 -11.38 28.93 5.05
CA THR A 58 -11.44 30.20 4.32
C THR A 58 -12.20 31.28 5.11
N PRO A 59 -11.80 32.56 5.01
CA PRO A 59 -12.54 33.66 5.64
C PRO A 59 -13.96 33.80 5.08
N ALA A 60 -14.14 33.58 3.78
CA ALA A 60 -15.45 33.61 3.12
C ALA A 60 -16.42 32.57 3.71
N PHE A 61 -15.94 31.33 3.93
CA PHE A 61 -16.79 30.31 4.55
C PHE A 61 -17.11 30.62 6.01
N ARG A 62 -16.22 31.30 6.76
CA ARG A 62 -16.52 31.73 8.14
C ARG A 62 -17.65 32.76 8.19
N GLU A 63 -17.73 33.66 7.22
CA GLU A 63 -18.84 34.59 7.11
C GLU A 63 -20.12 33.87 6.73
N GLN A 64 -20.07 32.98 5.73
CA GLN A 64 -21.21 32.15 5.34
C GLN A 64 -21.71 31.28 6.50
N TRP A 65 -20.80 30.72 7.30
CA TRP A 65 -21.13 29.92 8.47
C TRP A 65 -21.87 30.72 9.55
N LYS A 66 -21.50 31.98 9.79
CA LYS A 66 -22.24 32.83 10.73
C LYS A 66 -23.69 33.00 10.29
N THR A 67 -23.93 33.18 9.00
CA THR A 67 -25.28 33.25 8.43
C THR A 67 -26.00 31.90 8.53
N LEU A 68 -25.33 30.80 8.17
CA LEU A 68 -25.92 29.46 8.24
C LEU A 68 -26.33 29.09 9.68
N SER A 69 -25.43 29.30 10.64
CA SER A 69 -25.71 28.98 12.05
C SER A 69 -26.78 29.86 12.70
N SER A 70 -27.06 31.05 12.15
CA SER A 70 -28.12 31.92 12.65
C SER A 70 -29.49 31.63 12.05
N TYR A 71 -29.57 31.20 10.78
CA TYR A 71 -30.82 31.06 10.04
C TYR A 71 -31.26 29.61 9.81
N ASP A 72 -30.34 28.65 9.81
CA ASP A 72 -30.67 27.25 9.58
C ASP A 72 -31.00 26.55 10.90
N THR A 73 -32.24 26.05 11.03
CA THR A 73 -32.73 25.43 12.26
C THR A 73 -31.92 24.19 12.66
N ASP A 74 -31.48 23.41 11.68
CA ASP A 74 -30.80 22.13 11.94
C ASP A 74 -29.35 22.37 12.38
N ILE A 75 -28.68 23.31 11.71
CA ILE A 75 -27.31 23.72 12.07
C ILE A 75 -27.32 24.40 13.43
N ARG A 76 -28.32 25.24 13.71
CA ARG A 76 -28.45 25.91 15.01
C ARG A 76 -28.67 24.91 16.13
N ALA A 77 -29.57 23.94 15.97
CA ALA A 77 -29.79 22.89 16.96
C ALA A 77 -28.51 22.07 17.22
N ALA A 78 -27.78 21.71 16.16
CA ALA A 78 -26.49 21.02 16.26
C ALA A 78 -25.43 21.86 17.00
N VAL A 79 -25.35 23.16 16.73
CA VAL A 79 -24.44 24.09 17.42
C VAL A 79 -24.83 24.25 18.89
N GLU A 80 -26.11 24.37 19.20
CA GLU A 80 -26.60 24.45 20.59
C GLU A 80 -26.25 23.16 21.35
N GLN A 81 -26.46 21.98 20.76
CA GLN A 81 -26.06 20.69 21.33
C GLN A 81 -24.55 20.61 21.59
N LEU A 82 -23.72 20.92 20.59
CA LEU A 82 -22.26 20.86 20.71
C LEU A 82 -21.68 21.97 21.60
N SER A 83 -22.38 23.08 21.79
CA SER A 83 -21.93 24.16 22.67
C SER A 83 -21.76 23.68 24.12
N THR A 84 -22.52 22.64 24.52
CA THR A 84 -22.38 21.99 25.83
C THR A 84 -21.03 21.27 25.99
N LEU A 85 -20.45 20.78 24.89
CA LEU A 85 -19.14 20.13 24.85
C LEU A 85 -17.99 21.15 24.76
N GLY A 86 -18.30 22.41 24.45
CA GLY A 86 -17.37 23.53 24.39
C GLY A 86 -17.23 24.16 22.99
N PRO A 87 -16.62 25.36 22.91
CA PRO A 87 -16.49 26.11 21.65
C PRO A 87 -15.60 25.39 20.62
N ALA A 88 -14.71 24.52 21.08
CA ALA A 88 -13.86 23.72 20.21
C ALA A 88 -14.63 22.66 19.42
N ALA A 89 -15.67 22.07 20.02
CA ALA A 89 -16.54 21.11 19.35
C ALA A 89 -17.36 21.79 18.23
N VAL A 90 -17.85 23.00 18.49
CA VAL A 90 -18.56 23.82 17.48
C VAL A 90 -17.66 24.16 16.28
N ASP A 91 -16.38 24.43 16.53
CA ASP A 91 -15.44 24.72 15.45
C ASP A 91 -15.04 23.48 14.64
N GLN A 92 -14.94 22.31 15.29
CA GLN A 92 -14.78 21.04 14.56
C GLN A 92 -16.01 20.70 13.73
N PHE A 93 -17.21 20.98 14.23
CA PHE A 93 -18.46 20.86 13.47
C PHE A 93 -18.47 21.77 12.25
N ARG A 94 -18.05 23.04 12.39
CA ARG A 94 -17.90 23.94 11.25
C ARG A 94 -16.92 23.40 10.20
N LEU A 95 -15.78 22.86 10.62
CA LEU A 95 -14.77 22.33 9.70
C LEU A 95 -15.25 21.08 8.97
N SER A 96 -15.86 20.15 9.69
CA SER A 96 -16.41 18.90 9.14
C SER A 96 -17.61 19.17 8.22
N TYR A 97 -18.51 20.08 8.61
CA TYR A 97 -19.60 20.51 7.74
C TYR A 97 -19.10 21.18 6.47
N ALA A 98 -18.02 21.97 6.53
CA ALA A 98 -17.45 22.60 5.34
C ALA A 98 -16.89 21.60 4.31
N ASP A 99 -16.52 20.39 4.77
CA ASP A 99 -16.02 19.33 3.91
C ASP A 99 -17.16 18.58 3.18
N VAL A 100 -18.38 18.55 3.75
CA VAL A 100 -19.53 17.82 3.17
C VAL A 100 -20.61 18.75 2.58
N GLN A 101 -20.91 19.86 3.25
CA GLN A 101 -21.86 20.92 2.85
C GLN A 101 -23.29 20.44 2.57
N THR A 102 -23.70 19.32 3.18
CA THR A 102 -25.06 18.76 3.08
C THR A 102 -25.71 18.65 4.46
N LYS A 103 -26.98 19.04 4.56
CA LYS A 103 -27.76 18.95 5.81
C LYS A 103 -27.90 17.52 6.33
N GLU A 104 -28.00 16.55 5.42
CA GLU A 104 -28.14 15.12 5.75
C GLU A 104 -26.93 14.56 6.53
N ALA A 105 -25.77 15.22 6.43
CA ALA A 105 -24.56 14.80 7.12
C ALA A 105 -24.49 15.33 8.57
N ILE A 106 -25.32 16.29 8.96
CA ILE A 106 -25.34 16.88 10.31
C ILE A 106 -25.43 15.80 11.41
N PRO A 107 -26.38 14.86 11.40
CA PRO A 107 -26.47 13.83 12.44
C PRO A 107 -25.25 12.92 12.49
N LEU A 108 -24.65 12.58 11.34
CA LEU A 108 -23.46 11.75 11.28
C LEU A 108 -22.23 12.46 11.84
N ILE A 109 -22.08 13.75 11.53
CA ILE A 109 -21.00 14.58 12.05
C ILE A 109 -21.14 14.75 13.57
N LEU A 110 -22.35 15.01 14.06
CA LEU A 110 -22.62 15.09 15.50
C LEU A 110 -22.21 13.81 16.22
N ALA A 111 -22.65 12.66 15.72
CA ALA A 111 -22.31 11.37 16.30
C ALA A 111 -20.79 11.10 16.33
N ASP A 112 -20.05 11.46 15.28
CA ASP A 112 -18.58 11.32 15.25
C ASP A 112 -17.90 12.24 16.27
N LEU A 113 -18.35 13.49 16.42
CA LEU A 113 -17.79 14.43 17.38
C LEU A 113 -18.08 14.02 18.83
N GLU A 114 -19.30 13.56 19.12
CA GLU A 114 -19.68 13.04 20.43
C GLU A 114 -18.90 11.77 20.79
N ALA A 115 -18.73 10.85 19.82
CA ALA A 115 -17.94 9.64 20.03
C ALA A 115 -16.47 9.96 20.35
N ARG A 116 -15.88 10.94 19.67
CA ARG A 116 -14.50 11.39 19.94
C ARG A 116 -14.35 12.10 21.28
N TRP A 117 -15.35 12.90 21.65
CA TRP A 117 -15.39 13.53 22.96
C TRP A 117 -15.51 12.49 24.09
N ALA A 118 -16.37 11.47 23.90
CA ALA A 118 -16.48 10.34 24.83
C ALA A 118 -15.18 9.52 24.91
N ALA A 119 -14.41 9.44 23.82
CA ALA A 119 -13.08 8.83 23.79
C ALA A 119 -11.98 9.70 24.45
N GLY A 120 -12.34 10.89 24.96
CA GLY A 120 -11.44 11.78 25.70
C GLY A 120 -10.74 12.86 24.86
N ASP A 121 -11.07 12.99 23.56
CA ASP A 121 -10.54 14.09 22.74
C ASP A 121 -11.32 15.38 23.06
N ARG A 122 -10.68 16.31 23.76
CA ARG A 122 -11.34 17.54 24.21
C ARG A 122 -11.27 18.68 23.18
N PHE A 123 -10.57 18.53 22.07
CA PHE A 123 -10.45 19.55 21.01
C PHE A 123 -9.87 20.93 21.47
N ASP A 124 -9.57 21.11 22.76
CA ASP A 124 -9.32 22.39 23.42
C ASP A 124 -7.93 23.00 23.15
N GLY A 125 -6.94 22.19 22.77
CA GLY A 125 -5.53 22.59 22.84
C GLY A 125 -5.16 23.83 22.02
N LEU A 126 -5.83 24.07 20.88
CA LEU A 126 -5.64 25.27 20.06
C LEU A 126 -6.60 26.41 20.45
N HIS A 127 -7.81 26.07 20.92
CA HIS A 127 -8.81 27.04 21.35
C HIS A 127 -8.43 27.75 22.65
N ALA A 128 -7.95 27.01 23.64
CA ALA A 128 -7.47 27.57 24.90
C ALA A 128 -6.30 28.54 24.66
N GLN A 129 -5.37 28.19 23.75
CA GLN A 129 -4.25 29.05 23.38
C GLN A 129 -4.71 30.30 22.62
N ALA A 130 -5.68 30.17 21.70
CA ALA A 130 -6.23 31.33 21.00
C ALA A 130 -7.00 32.27 21.94
N ALA A 131 -7.82 31.74 22.84
CA ALA A 131 -8.56 32.52 23.84
C ALA A 131 -7.62 33.25 24.81
N GLN A 132 -6.53 32.60 25.22
CA GLN A 132 -5.50 33.21 26.05
C GLN A 132 -4.79 34.38 25.35
N LEU A 133 -4.55 34.28 24.03
CA LEU A 133 -3.99 35.38 23.24
C LEU A 133 -4.96 36.56 23.11
N ASP A 134 -6.25 36.28 22.91
CA ASP A 134 -7.27 37.31 22.85
C ASP A 134 -7.41 38.05 24.20
N GLU A 135 -7.33 37.32 25.31
CA GLU A 135 -7.36 37.92 26.65
C GLU A 135 -6.12 38.78 26.93
N LEU A 136 -4.93 38.31 26.55
CA LEU A 136 -3.69 39.10 26.68
C LEU A 136 -3.71 40.38 25.85
N ARG A 137 -4.37 40.35 24.69
CA ARG A 137 -4.61 41.53 23.86
C ARG A 137 -5.58 42.50 24.53
N ARG A 138 -6.70 42.00 25.07
CA ARG A 138 -7.70 42.83 25.78
C ARG A 138 -7.12 43.50 27.02
N GLN A 139 -6.20 42.84 27.71
CA GLN A 139 -5.48 43.38 28.86
C GLN A 139 -4.37 44.38 28.47
N GLY A 140 -4.17 44.66 27.18
CA GLY A 140 -3.13 45.57 26.68
C GLY A 140 -1.70 45.04 26.88
N ARG A 141 -1.55 43.76 27.23
CA ARG A 141 -0.24 43.13 27.50
C ARG A 141 0.44 42.60 26.25
N LEU A 142 -0.26 42.61 25.11
CA LEU A 142 0.24 42.11 23.83
C LEU A 142 -0.01 43.16 22.75
N SER A 143 1.03 43.54 22.01
CA SER A 143 0.90 44.47 20.88
C SER A 143 0.12 43.81 19.73
N ASP A 144 -0.58 44.60 18.91
CA ASP A 144 -1.33 44.08 17.76
C ASP A 144 -0.44 43.30 16.77
N ARG A 145 0.85 43.69 16.64
CA ARG A 145 1.81 42.98 15.80
C ARG A 145 2.17 41.61 16.38
N ASP A 146 2.44 41.55 17.68
CA ASP A 146 2.80 40.29 18.35
C ASP A 146 1.61 39.32 18.39
N TYR A 147 0.39 39.86 18.56
CA TYR A 147 -0.85 39.11 18.48
C TYR A 147 -1.00 38.42 17.12
N GLU A 148 -0.85 39.17 16.02
CA GLU A 148 -0.97 38.61 14.67
C GLU A 148 0.14 37.59 14.35
N ASP A 149 1.37 37.84 14.81
CA ASP A 149 2.48 36.90 14.63
C ASP A 149 2.30 35.60 15.42
N GLN A 150 1.83 35.67 16.67
CA GLN A 150 1.54 34.49 17.48
C GLN A 150 0.36 33.70 16.93
N LYS A 151 -0.68 34.39 16.45
CA LYS A 151 -1.82 33.78 15.74
C LYS A 151 -1.38 33.06 14.47
N ARG A 152 -0.49 33.66 13.67
CA ARG A 152 0.13 33.01 12.50
C ARG A 152 0.94 31.78 12.89
N ARG A 153 1.68 31.80 14.01
CA ARG A 153 2.44 30.65 14.51
C ARG A 153 1.52 29.51 14.97
N LEU A 154 0.43 29.80 15.69
CA LEU A 154 -0.56 28.80 16.09
C LEU A 154 -1.21 28.13 14.88
N ALA A 155 -1.57 28.90 13.85
CA ALA A 155 -2.10 28.36 12.59
C ALA A 155 -1.08 27.44 11.87
N LYS A 156 0.22 27.76 11.93
CA LYS A 156 1.28 26.89 11.38
C LYS A 156 1.48 25.62 12.21
N ARG A 157 1.30 25.66 13.54
CA ARG A 157 1.49 24.51 14.44
C ARG A 157 0.36 23.48 14.32
N GLY A 158 -0.87 23.92 14.08
CA GLY A 158 -1.98 23.04 13.69
C GLY A 158 -1.76 22.34 12.34
N ARG A 159 -1.02 22.98 11.41
CA ARG A 159 -0.69 22.42 10.08
C ARG A 159 0.34 21.29 10.10
N SER A 160 1.25 21.25 11.08
CA SER A 160 2.39 20.31 11.04
C SER A 160 2.10 18.93 11.66
N LYS A 161 1.14 18.81 12.59
CA LYS A 161 0.84 17.52 13.24
C LYS A 161 0.08 16.52 12.36
N ALA A 162 -0.57 16.98 11.27
CA ALA A 162 -1.35 16.11 10.39
C ALA A 162 -0.50 15.31 9.38
N LEU A 163 0.80 15.62 9.25
CA LEU A 163 1.69 14.96 8.27
C LEU A 163 2.23 13.60 8.74
N TRP A 164 2.15 13.27 10.04
CA TRP A 164 2.85 12.10 10.60
C TRP A 164 1.99 11.10 11.37
N SER A 165 0.72 11.41 11.68
CA SER A 165 -0.14 10.53 12.51
C SER A 165 -1.09 9.61 11.74
N GLY A 166 -1.21 9.77 10.42
CA GLY A 166 -2.12 8.97 9.60
C GLY A 166 -1.50 7.67 9.10
N TRP A 167 -2.19 6.54 9.29
CA TRP A 167 -1.87 5.21 8.75
C TRP A 167 -1.59 5.17 7.24
N TRP A 168 -1.92 6.23 6.51
CA TRP A 168 -1.75 6.39 5.07
C TRP A 168 -0.32 6.31 4.54
N TRP A 169 0.72 6.63 5.33
CA TRP A 169 2.12 6.38 4.91
C TRP A 169 2.56 4.94 5.19
N LYS A 170 1.89 4.26 6.14
CA LYS A 170 2.16 2.85 6.45
C LYS A 170 1.56 1.91 5.41
N ALA A 171 0.43 2.27 4.79
CA ALA A 171 -0.20 1.47 3.72
C ALA A 171 0.73 1.18 2.51
N PRO A 172 1.39 2.17 1.87
CA PRO A 172 2.33 1.89 0.78
C PRO A 172 3.57 1.12 1.26
N LEU A 173 4.03 1.35 2.49
CA LEU A 173 5.17 0.64 3.07
C LEU A 173 4.80 -0.82 3.37
N LEU A 174 3.58 -1.08 3.85
CA LEU A 174 3.02 -2.42 4.02
C LEU A 174 2.81 -3.12 2.69
N VAL A 175 2.36 -2.43 1.64
CA VAL A 175 2.26 -3.00 0.29
C VAL A 175 3.63 -3.33 -0.28
N ALA A 176 4.64 -2.47 -0.07
CA ALA A 176 6.01 -2.73 -0.48
C ALA A 176 6.62 -3.93 0.29
N VAL A 177 6.34 -4.03 1.59
CA VAL A 177 6.75 -5.16 2.43
C VAL A 177 6.00 -6.43 2.03
N LEU A 178 4.68 -6.37 1.80
CA LEU A 178 3.89 -7.48 1.27
C LEU A 178 4.39 -7.90 -0.10
N TRP A 179 4.82 -6.98 -0.96
CA TRP A 179 5.38 -7.29 -2.28
C TRP A 179 6.81 -7.84 -2.21
N MET A 180 7.59 -7.47 -1.19
CA MET A 180 8.90 -8.06 -0.88
C MET A 180 8.78 -9.48 -0.29
N ILE A 181 7.78 -9.70 0.57
CA ILE A 181 7.52 -10.99 1.22
C ILE A 181 6.68 -11.90 0.31
N TRP A 182 5.96 -11.34 -0.66
CA TRP A 182 5.24 -12.17 -1.64
C TRP A 182 6.25 -13.03 -2.38
N PRO A 183 6.13 -14.36 -2.32
CA PRO A 183 6.93 -15.24 -3.15
C PRO A 183 6.50 -15.03 -4.59
N ARG A 184 7.11 -14.06 -5.27
CA ARG A 184 7.13 -14.05 -6.72
C ARG A 184 8.05 -15.17 -7.12
N GLN A 185 7.42 -16.31 -7.34
CA GLN A 185 7.92 -17.42 -8.13
C GLN A 185 8.83 -16.83 -9.22
N GLY A 186 10.14 -16.90 -8.98
CA GLY A 186 11.09 -16.77 -10.06
C GLY A 186 10.68 -17.77 -11.12
N VAL A 187 10.68 -17.33 -12.38
CA VAL A 187 10.75 -18.18 -13.59
C VAL A 187 10.24 -19.60 -13.34
N ALA A 188 8.93 -19.81 -13.49
CA ALA A 188 8.25 -21.12 -13.42
C ALA A 188 9.15 -22.25 -12.90
N GLY A 189 9.34 -22.28 -11.57
CA GLY A 189 10.20 -23.31 -10.96
C GLY A 189 9.77 -24.67 -11.48
N LEU A 190 10.72 -25.53 -11.83
CA LEU A 190 10.42 -26.86 -12.34
C LEU A 190 9.36 -27.51 -11.45
N PRO A 191 8.30 -28.09 -12.05
CA PRO A 191 7.26 -28.73 -11.27
C PRO A 191 7.88 -29.86 -10.45
N THR A 192 7.45 -30.04 -9.20
CA THR A 192 7.89 -31.17 -8.36
C THR A 192 7.55 -32.49 -9.06
N CYS A 193 8.30 -33.56 -8.76
CA CYS A 193 8.06 -34.87 -9.39
C CYS A 193 6.61 -35.35 -9.20
N GLU A 194 5.94 -34.93 -8.12
CA GLU A 194 4.56 -35.31 -7.81
C GLU A 194 3.51 -34.33 -8.35
N ALA A 195 3.92 -33.14 -8.81
CA ALA A 195 2.97 -32.14 -9.30
C ALA A 195 2.22 -32.63 -10.53
N GLY A 196 0.93 -32.31 -10.64
CA GLY A 196 0.11 -32.68 -11.80
C GLY A 196 0.70 -32.21 -13.15
N ALA A 197 1.39 -31.07 -13.16
CA ALA A 197 2.09 -30.58 -14.35
C ALA A 197 3.23 -31.50 -14.81
N SER A 198 3.97 -32.14 -13.89
CA SER A 198 5.00 -33.11 -14.24
C SER A 198 4.41 -34.39 -14.84
N ARG A 199 3.27 -34.86 -14.31
CA ARG A 199 2.55 -36.04 -14.83
C ARG A 199 2.09 -35.83 -16.26
N GLU A 200 1.59 -34.63 -16.56
CA GLU A 200 1.15 -34.28 -17.90
C GLU A 200 2.32 -34.19 -18.89
N LEU A 201 3.46 -33.65 -18.45
CA LEU A 201 4.68 -33.61 -19.26
C LEU A 201 5.23 -35.02 -19.55
N VAL A 202 5.22 -35.91 -18.54
CA VAL A 202 5.58 -37.31 -18.72
C VAL A 202 4.59 -38.03 -19.62
N ARG A 203 3.28 -37.82 -19.45
CA ARG A 203 2.25 -38.39 -20.33
C ARG A 203 2.52 -38.04 -21.79
N ARG A 204 2.71 -36.75 -22.09
CA ARG A 204 3.02 -36.30 -23.45
C ARG A 204 4.33 -36.89 -23.96
N ALA A 205 5.37 -36.92 -23.14
CA ALA A 205 6.64 -37.53 -23.57
C ALA A 205 6.54 -39.05 -23.85
N ILE A 206 5.59 -39.76 -23.24
CA ILE A 206 5.35 -41.19 -23.50
C ILE A 206 4.42 -41.40 -24.69
N GLU A 207 3.37 -40.59 -24.81
CA GLU A 207 2.34 -40.69 -25.84
C GLU A 207 2.81 -40.09 -27.18
N ASP A 208 3.64 -39.05 -27.16
CA ASP A 208 4.26 -38.40 -28.34
C ASP A 208 5.61 -39.03 -28.73
N ALA A 209 6.08 -40.06 -28.04
CA ALA A 209 7.26 -40.85 -28.43
C ALA A 209 6.93 -41.75 -29.64
N ASP A 210 6.46 -41.13 -30.72
CA ASP A 210 6.09 -41.79 -31.96
C ASP A 210 7.27 -41.72 -32.93
N ASP A 211 8.17 -42.70 -32.80
CA ASP A 211 8.98 -43.13 -33.94
C ASP A 211 9.56 -44.51 -33.66
N ARG A 212 9.31 -45.45 -34.59
CA ARG A 212 9.79 -46.86 -34.66
C ARG A 212 8.85 -47.94 -34.09
N GLY A 213 7.61 -47.98 -34.58
CA GLY A 213 6.91 -49.25 -34.82
C GLY A 213 6.50 -50.08 -33.60
N GLN A 214 6.38 -49.48 -32.42
CA GLN A 214 5.86 -50.17 -31.23
C GLN A 214 4.57 -49.52 -30.73
N VAL A 215 3.59 -50.38 -30.44
CA VAL A 215 2.36 -50.21 -29.66
C VAL A 215 2.20 -48.81 -29.06
N HIS A 216 1.15 -48.08 -29.45
CA HIS A 216 0.76 -46.80 -28.83
C HIS A 216 0.68 -46.99 -27.30
N ARG A 217 1.66 -46.47 -26.57
CA ARG A 217 1.76 -46.62 -25.12
C ARG A 217 0.98 -45.50 -24.47
N ARG A 218 -0.14 -45.84 -23.83
CA ARG A 218 -0.97 -44.87 -23.12
C ARG A 218 -0.67 -44.93 -21.63
N LEU A 219 -0.41 -43.77 -21.01
CA LEU A 219 -0.17 -43.70 -19.57
C LEU A 219 -1.52 -43.73 -18.82
N LEU A 220 -1.76 -44.82 -18.07
CA LEU A 220 -2.96 -45.01 -17.27
C LEU A 220 -2.77 -44.43 -15.86
N ALA A 221 -1.64 -44.76 -15.21
CA ALA A 221 -1.29 -44.26 -13.89
C ALA A 221 0.23 -44.05 -13.75
N LEU A 222 0.62 -43.17 -12.83
CA LEU A 222 2.00 -42.92 -12.46
C LEU A 222 2.10 -42.88 -10.93
N ASP A 223 2.73 -43.90 -10.38
CA ASP A 223 2.79 -44.18 -8.94
C ASP A 223 4.25 -44.33 -8.46
N GLN A 224 4.44 -44.45 -7.15
CA GLN A 224 5.76 -44.63 -6.51
C GLN A 224 6.80 -43.57 -6.92
N ILE A 225 6.34 -42.34 -7.11
CA ILE A 225 7.17 -41.21 -7.55
C ILE A 225 8.19 -40.88 -6.47
N ARG A 226 9.46 -40.77 -6.85
CA ARG A 226 10.56 -40.34 -6.00
C ARG A 226 11.47 -39.37 -6.74
N GLU A 227 11.86 -38.30 -6.06
CA GLU A 227 12.89 -37.38 -6.56
C GLU A 227 14.27 -38.01 -6.32
N LEU A 228 15.08 -38.07 -7.37
CA LEU A 228 16.45 -38.62 -7.30
C LEU A 228 17.50 -37.53 -7.18
N ASN A 229 17.32 -36.42 -7.92
CA ASN A 229 18.27 -35.31 -7.92
C ASN A 229 17.57 -34.02 -8.31
N PHE A 230 18.00 -32.90 -7.71
CA PHE A 230 17.56 -31.57 -8.08
C PHE A 230 18.75 -30.61 -8.06
N ASP A 231 19.07 -30.04 -9.23
CA ASP A 231 20.08 -29.01 -9.40
C ASP A 231 19.37 -27.68 -9.69
N ALA A 232 19.36 -26.82 -8.67
CA ALA A 232 18.72 -25.51 -8.75
C ALA A 232 19.48 -24.53 -9.66
N GLU A 233 20.81 -24.68 -9.79
CA GLU A 233 21.63 -23.81 -10.64
C GLU A 233 21.42 -24.13 -12.12
N ARG A 234 21.33 -25.43 -12.44
CA ARG A 234 21.10 -25.91 -13.81
C ARG A 234 19.64 -26.01 -14.21
N GLN A 235 18.71 -25.74 -13.28
CA GLN A 235 17.28 -25.95 -13.48
C GLN A 235 17.02 -27.34 -14.07
N ASP A 236 17.43 -28.36 -13.31
CA ASP A 236 17.35 -29.75 -13.70
C ASP A 236 16.84 -30.60 -12.55
N ARG A 237 15.83 -31.44 -12.81
CA ARG A 237 15.24 -32.35 -11.83
C ARG A 237 15.12 -33.73 -12.43
N THR A 238 15.64 -34.72 -11.72
CA THR A 238 15.53 -36.14 -12.09
C THR A 238 14.61 -36.86 -11.11
N CYS A 239 13.65 -37.60 -11.66
CA CYS A 239 12.63 -38.32 -10.93
C CYS A 239 12.58 -39.79 -11.40
N ALA A 240 12.10 -40.68 -10.53
CA ALA A 240 11.80 -42.06 -10.87
C ALA A 240 10.42 -42.47 -10.34
N GLY A 241 9.79 -43.45 -10.98
CA GLY A 241 8.46 -43.93 -10.58
C GLY A 241 8.04 -45.17 -11.36
N SER A 242 6.85 -45.68 -11.05
CA SER A 242 6.20 -46.78 -11.75
C SER A 242 5.08 -46.23 -12.65
N ALA A 243 5.17 -46.47 -13.94
CA ALA A 243 4.16 -46.12 -14.92
C ALA A 243 3.33 -47.36 -15.26
N VAL A 244 2.01 -47.27 -15.05
CA VAL A 244 1.05 -48.26 -15.53
C VAL A 244 0.67 -47.87 -16.95
N LEU A 245 1.13 -48.65 -17.93
CA LEU A 245 0.82 -48.48 -19.35
C LEU A 245 -0.22 -49.52 -19.77
N ASN A 246 -0.87 -49.30 -20.91
CA ASN A 246 -1.69 -50.33 -21.57
C ASN A 246 -0.90 -51.61 -21.92
N SER A 247 0.43 -51.56 -21.96
CA SER A 247 1.33 -52.71 -22.18
C SER A 247 1.82 -53.37 -20.89
N GLY A 248 1.37 -52.90 -19.72
CA GLY A 248 1.79 -53.39 -18.41
C GLY A 248 2.48 -52.32 -17.56
N GLU A 249 2.81 -52.68 -16.32
CA GLU A 249 3.51 -51.82 -15.38
C GLU A 249 5.03 -51.81 -15.66
N ARG A 250 5.64 -50.62 -15.66
CA ARG A 250 7.08 -50.43 -15.90
C ARG A 250 7.66 -49.35 -15.01
N ARG A 251 8.90 -49.53 -14.59
CA ARG A 251 9.67 -48.48 -13.90
C ARG A 251 10.24 -47.51 -14.92
N ILE A 252 10.00 -46.22 -14.72
CA ILE A 252 10.49 -45.15 -15.59
C ILE A 252 11.33 -44.15 -14.80
N LEU A 253 12.28 -43.54 -15.49
CA LEU A 253 13.06 -42.42 -15.01
C LEU A 253 12.78 -41.24 -15.94
N TRP A 254 12.54 -40.06 -15.40
CA TRP A 254 12.37 -38.87 -16.22
C TRP A 254 13.16 -37.68 -15.69
N ARG A 255 13.64 -36.87 -16.62
CA ARG A 255 14.40 -35.66 -16.37
C ARG A 255 13.62 -34.45 -16.88
N LEU A 256 13.35 -33.51 -15.98
CA LEU A 256 12.74 -32.22 -16.26
C LEU A 256 13.84 -31.18 -16.29
N TYR A 257 13.97 -30.44 -17.40
CA TYR A 257 14.99 -29.40 -17.53
C TYR A 257 14.47 -28.22 -18.33
N VAL A 258 15.03 -27.03 -18.09
CA VAL A 258 14.68 -25.82 -18.82
C VAL A 258 15.69 -25.57 -19.93
N ARG A 259 15.20 -25.43 -21.17
CA ARG A 259 16.01 -25.03 -22.33
C ARG A 259 15.20 -24.06 -23.19
N ASP A 260 15.83 -22.98 -23.65
CA ASP A 260 15.19 -21.95 -24.49
C ASP A 260 13.86 -21.43 -23.88
N ASN A 261 13.85 -21.24 -22.55
CA ASN A 261 12.70 -20.80 -21.76
C ASN A 261 11.47 -21.73 -21.85
N ARG A 262 11.67 -23.02 -22.18
CA ARG A 262 10.65 -24.07 -22.19
C ARG A 262 11.04 -25.21 -21.26
N ILE A 263 10.07 -25.80 -20.57
CA ILE A 263 10.27 -27.01 -19.77
C ILE A 263 10.21 -28.19 -20.72
N LEU A 264 11.32 -28.93 -20.78
CA LEU A 264 11.44 -30.15 -21.56
C LEU A 264 11.49 -31.35 -20.63
N THR A 265 11.00 -32.48 -21.12
CA THR A 265 10.97 -33.74 -20.38
C THR A 265 11.57 -34.83 -21.24
N ASN A 266 12.51 -35.56 -20.67
CA ASN A 266 13.08 -36.77 -21.28
C ASN A 266 12.76 -37.95 -20.38
N VAL A 267 12.13 -39.00 -20.94
CA VAL A 267 11.70 -40.19 -20.21
C VAL A 267 12.46 -41.40 -20.74
N SER A 268 13.02 -42.20 -19.82
CA SER A 268 13.78 -43.41 -20.10
C SER A 268 13.27 -44.58 -19.24
N GLY A 269 13.51 -45.83 -19.69
CA GLY A 269 13.00 -47.05 -19.03
C GLY A 269 11.89 -47.79 -19.78
N PHE A 270 11.87 -47.68 -21.12
CA PHE A 270 10.88 -48.27 -22.02
C PHE A 270 11.39 -49.45 -22.83
#